data_AF-A0A2P2MV49-F1
#
_entry.id   AF-A0A2P2MV49-F1
#
_cell.length_a   1.000
_cell.length_b   1.000
_cell.length_c   1.000
_cell.angle_alpha   90.00
_cell.angle_beta   90.00
_cell.angle_gamma   90.00
#
_symmetry.space_group_name_H-M   'P 1'
#
loop_
_entity.id
_entity.type
_entity.pdbx_description
1 polymer ?
#
loop_
_entity_poly.entity_id
_entity_poly.type
_entity_poly.pdbx_seq_one_letter_code
_entity_poly.pdbx_strand_id
1 'polypeptide(L)'
;MPDDLYYSGEADPGVNFVGQINPLPIDRTRALEMMYRINMGGNSLSAMRDSGLYRSWSMDNDYLTNAQPSALPFNNTIQLVYNNRTRFAAPGQVYRTARTMGLNKTVNENYNLTWEFPVDSSFTYFVRLHFCEFQPLILEQGDRVFEIYMANQTAENHADVIWWAGGNGIPVFRDYAVLIGAKGSEKVQNISIELHPQSERKTSYSDAILNGLEIFKLSVSDNLASTLKQ
;
A
#
# COMPACT_ATOMS: atom_id res chain seq x y z
N MET A 1 -1.88 8.58 -19.99
CA MET A 1 -1.27 7.80 -18.89
C MET A 1 0.23 7.99 -18.99
N PRO A 2 0.97 8.19 -17.88
CA PRO A 2 2.43 8.20 -17.89
C PRO A 2 2.99 6.83 -18.28
N ASP A 3 4.03 6.81 -19.12
CA ASP A 3 4.67 5.57 -19.61
C ASP A 3 5.51 4.84 -18.54
N ASP A 4 5.67 5.47 -17.38
CA ASP A 4 6.47 5.06 -16.23
C ASP A 4 5.60 4.85 -14.98
N LEU A 5 4.30 4.61 -15.14
CA LEU A 5 3.39 4.49 -13.99
C LEU A 5 3.77 3.36 -13.03
N TYR A 6 4.29 2.24 -13.54
CA TYR A 6 4.70 1.06 -12.76
C TYR A 6 6.18 0.70 -12.93
N TYR A 7 6.91 1.42 -13.78
CA TYR A 7 8.30 1.13 -14.11
C TYR A 7 9.20 2.29 -13.69
N SER A 8 10.39 1.97 -13.21
CA SER A 8 11.45 2.92 -12.92
C SER A 8 11.85 3.66 -14.20
N GLY A 9 11.95 4.98 -14.13
CA GLY A 9 12.53 5.79 -15.20
C GLY A 9 14.04 5.58 -15.33
N GLU A 10 14.66 6.10 -16.38
CA GLU A 10 16.10 5.91 -16.67
C GLU A 10 17.05 6.40 -15.55
N ALA A 11 16.58 7.33 -14.70
CA ALA A 11 17.34 7.88 -13.57
C ALA A 11 16.78 7.47 -12.19
N ASP A 12 15.78 6.58 -12.15
CA ASP A 12 15.16 6.11 -10.91
C ASP A 12 15.96 4.90 -10.36
N PRO A 13 16.51 4.98 -9.14
CA PRO A 13 17.30 3.89 -8.56
C PRO A 13 16.47 2.62 -8.30
N GLY A 14 15.15 2.66 -8.42
CA GLY A 14 14.25 1.54 -8.18
C GLY A 14 13.43 1.71 -6.92
N VAL A 15 12.69 0.66 -6.57
CA VAL A 15 11.83 0.64 -5.39
C VAL A 15 12.58 0.16 -4.16
N ASN A 16 12.16 0.60 -2.97
CA ASN A 16 12.75 0.14 -1.72
C ASN A 16 12.55 -1.38 -1.57
N PHE A 17 13.63 -2.14 -1.52
CA PHE A 17 13.56 -3.58 -1.35
C PHE A 17 13.64 -3.91 0.14
N VAL A 18 12.48 -4.26 0.71
CA VAL A 18 12.30 -4.52 2.13
C VAL A 18 13.32 -5.55 2.63
N GLY A 19 14.09 -5.17 3.66
CA GLY A 19 15.13 -6.00 4.25
C GLY A 19 16.46 -6.02 3.48
N GLN A 20 16.58 -5.27 2.38
CA GLN A 20 17.81 -5.17 1.57
C GLN A 20 18.37 -3.75 1.61
N ILE A 21 19.69 -3.63 1.44
CA ILE A 21 20.38 -2.33 1.40
C ILE A 21 20.15 -1.62 0.07
N ASN A 22 20.16 -2.39 -1.02
CA ASN A 22 20.05 -1.85 -2.37
C ASN A 22 18.59 -1.87 -2.84
N PRO A 23 18.13 -0.79 -3.50
CA PRO A 23 16.82 -0.77 -4.13
C PRO A 23 16.74 -1.79 -5.28
N LEU A 24 15.51 -2.14 -5.66
CA LEU A 24 15.25 -3.03 -6.78
C LEU A 24 14.73 -2.24 -7.98
N PRO A 25 15.47 -2.16 -9.09
CA PRO A 25 14.95 -1.61 -10.33
C PRO A 25 13.74 -2.41 -10.84
N ILE A 26 12.66 -1.70 -11.15
CA ILE A 26 11.50 -2.27 -11.84
C ILE A 26 11.53 -1.75 -13.27
N ASP A 27 12.36 -2.35 -14.10
CA ASP A 27 12.49 -1.96 -15.50
C ASP A 27 11.45 -2.66 -16.40
N ARG A 28 11.35 -2.20 -17.65
CA ARG A 28 10.38 -2.69 -18.63
C ARG A 28 10.66 -4.11 -19.14
N THR A 29 11.79 -4.71 -18.77
CA THR A 29 12.09 -6.11 -19.10
C THR A 29 11.38 -7.07 -18.16
N ARG A 30 10.85 -6.58 -17.03
CA ARG A 30 10.12 -7.38 -16.05
C ARG A 30 8.62 -7.33 -16.32
N ALA A 31 8.01 -8.49 -16.49
CA ALA A 31 6.56 -8.61 -16.53
C ALA A 31 5.97 -8.55 -15.12
N LEU A 32 4.80 -7.94 -15.00
CA LEU A 32 4.04 -7.77 -13.76
C LEU A 32 2.73 -8.56 -13.86
N GLU A 33 2.51 -9.51 -12.96
CA GLU A 33 1.20 -10.16 -12.79
C GLU A 33 0.45 -9.48 -11.63
N MET A 34 -0.74 -8.94 -11.89
CA MET A 34 -1.57 -8.36 -10.84
C MET A 34 -2.12 -9.48 -9.94
N MET A 35 -1.78 -9.44 -8.66
CA MET A 35 -2.26 -10.39 -7.66
C MET A 35 -3.45 -9.81 -6.89
N TYR A 36 -3.27 -8.58 -6.38
CA TYR A 36 -4.27 -7.89 -5.57
C TYR A 36 -4.36 -6.41 -5.93
N ARG A 37 -5.58 -5.87 -5.88
CA ARG A 37 -5.87 -4.45 -6.02
C ARG A 37 -7.05 -4.09 -5.12
N ILE A 38 -6.78 -3.36 -4.04
CA ILE A 38 -7.66 -3.21 -2.90
C ILE A 38 -7.98 -1.74 -2.62
N ASN A 39 -9.26 -1.44 -2.43
CA ASN A 39 -9.78 -0.17 -1.95
C ASN A 39 -9.99 -0.25 -0.44
N MET A 40 -9.08 0.34 0.35
CA MET A 40 -9.06 0.13 1.80
C MET A 40 -10.22 0.87 2.46
N GLY A 41 -11.03 0.13 3.22
CA GLY A 41 -12.17 0.70 3.94
C GLY A 41 -13.31 1.22 3.04
N GLY A 42 -13.19 1.03 1.73
CA GLY A 42 -14.18 1.40 0.75
C GLY A 42 -14.88 0.19 0.12
N ASN A 43 -15.89 0.48 -0.70
CA ASN A 43 -16.59 -0.55 -1.48
C ASN A 43 -15.77 -0.96 -2.71
N SER A 44 -16.13 -2.10 -3.31
CA SER A 44 -15.57 -2.53 -4.58
C SER A 44 -15.87 -1.51 -5.70
N LEU A 45 -14.90 -1.35 -6.61
CA LEU A 45 -15.00 -0.49 -7.79
C LEU A 45 -14.87 -1.34 -9.04
N SER A 46 -15.85 -1.23 -9.93
CA SER A 46 -15.78 -1.87 -11.25
C SER A 46 -14.79 -1.15 -12.15
N ALA A 47 -14.29 -1.85 -13.17
CA ALA A 47 -13.41 -1.31 -14.21
C ALA A 47 -13.93 0.01 -14.83
N MET A 48 -15.24 0.16 -14.99
CA MET A 48 -15.86 1.37 -15.55
C MET A 48 -15.71 2.61 -14.66
N ARG A 49 -15.44 2.41 -13.36
CA ARG A 49 -15.28 3.48 -12.38
C ARG A 49 -13.81 3.80 -12.09
N ASP A 50 -12.89 3.18 -12.83
CA ASP A 50 -11.45 3.44 -12.71
C ASP A 50 -11.03 4.74 -13.38
N SER A 51 -9.77 5.15 -13.17
CA SER A 51 -9.14 6.34 -13.74
C SER A 51 -8.73 6.18 -15.23
N GLY A 52 -9.52 5.45 -16.01
CA GLY A 52 -9.32 5.23 -17.45
C GLY A 52 -8.46 4.03 -17.82
N LEU A 53 -8.03 3.21 -16.86
CA LEU A 53 -7.23 1.99 -17.09
C LEU A 53 -8.04 0.70 -16.93
N TYR A 54 -9.36 0.80 -16.71
CA TYR A 54 -10.29 -0.32 -16.60
C TYR A 54 -9.90 -1.37 -15.55
N ARG A 55 -9.31 -0.93 -14.44
CA ARG A 55 -8.93 -1.79 -13.32
C ARG A 55 -10.09 -1.92 -12.33
N SER A 56 -10.32 -3.13 -11.84
CA SER A 56 -11.26 -3.37 -10.74
C SER A 56 -10.53 -3.30 -9.39
N TRP A 57 -11.20 -2.75 -8.37
CA TRP A 57 -10.69 -2.68 -7.00
C TRP A 57 -11.61 -3.46 -6.07
N SER A 58 -11.05 -4.39 -5.29
CA SER A 58 -11.77 -5.19 -4.30
C SER A 58 -11.81 -4.51 -2.94
N MET A 59 -12.70 -4.96 -2.05
CA MET A 59 -12.70 -4.53 -0.64
C MET A 59 -11.55 -5.20 0.12
N ASP A 60 -11.15 -4.66 1.25
CA ASP A 60 -10.02 -5.18 2.04
C ASP A 60 -10.42 -6.24 3.08
N ASN A 61 -11.73 -6.39 3.36
CA ASN A 61 -12.26 -7.25 4.43
C ASN A 61 -11.79 -8.71 4.37
N ASP A 62 -11.65 -9.28 3.17
CA ASP A 62 -11.28 -10.70 3.00
C ASP A 62 -9.82 -10.98 3.40
N TYR A 63 -8.99 -9.94 3.52
CA TYR A 63 -7.56 -10.03 3.81
C TYR A 63 -7.20 -9.46 5.19
N LEU A 64 -8.13 -8.78 5.86
CA LEU A 64 -7.91 -8.13 7.14
C LEU A 64 -7.89 -9.17 8.28
N THR A 65 -6.72 -9.44 8.85
CA THR A 65 -6.54 -10.46 9.89
C THR A 65 -6.49 -9.90 11.30
N ASN A 66 -6.05 -8.65 11.47
CA ASN A 66 -6.09 -7.95 12.75
C ASN A 66 -6.59 -6.52 12.57
N ALA A 67 -7.86 -6.30 12.89
CA ALA A 67 -8.49 -4.98 12.79
C ALA A 67 -8.51 -4.22 14.12
N GLN A 68 -8.63 -4.93 15.25
CA GLN A 68 -9.17 -4.38 16.50
C GLN A 68 -10.41 -3.49 16.20
N PRO A 69 -10.72 -2.35 16.86
CA PRO A 69 -11.91 -1.60 16.43
C PRO A 69 -11.75 -1.10 14.98
N SER A 70 -10.53 -0.71 14.57
CA SER A 70 -10.24 0.05 13.35
C SER A 70 -11.21 1.24 13.15
N ALA A 71 -11.05 1.99 12.07
CA ALA A 71 -12.06 2.93 11.62
C ALA A 71 -12.08 3.00 10.10
N LEU A 72 -13.25 3.39 9.57
CA LEU A 72 -13.52 3.51 8.14
C LEU A 72 -13.86 4.95 7.78
N PRO A 73 -12.92 5.91 7.94
CA PRO A 73 -13.19 7.28 7.57
C PRO A 73 -13.37 7.39 6.05
N PHE A 74 -14.26 8.29 5.64
CA PHE A 74 -14.41 8.67 4.24
C PHE A 74 -14.74 10.16 4.13
N ASN A 75 -14.36 10.76 3.02
CA ASN A 75 -14.69 12.16 2.73
C ASN A 75 -15.02 12.34 1.25
N ASN A 76 -16.31 12.37 0.91
CA ASN A 76 -16.74 12.54 -0.48
C ASN A 76 -16.73 13.98 -0.98
N THR A 77 -16.60 14.97 -0.09
CA THR A 77 -16.65 16.39 -0.45
C THR A 77 -15.26 17.00 -0.64
N ILE A 78 -14.20 16.34 -0.17
CA ILE A 78 -12.83 16.81 -0.37
C ILE A 78 -12.47 16.93 -1.85
N GLN A 79 -11.87 18.07 -2.17
CA GLN A 79 -11.31 18.33 -3.49
C GLN A 79 -9.90 17.77 -3.53
N LEU A 80 -9.70 16.74 -4.34
CA LEU A 80 -8.41 16.08 -4.46
C LEU A 80 -7.51 16.83 -5.43
N VAL A 81 -6.27 17.10 -5.01
CA VAL A 81 -5.27 17.78 -5.84
C VAL A 81 -4.30 16.72 -6.38
N TYR A 82 -4.38 16.44 -7.67
CA TYR A 82 -3.57 15.42 -8.32
C TYR A 82 -2.39 16.00 -9.08
N ASN A 83 -1.30 15.23 -9.12
CA ASN A 83 -0.31 15.36 -10.17
C ASN A 83 -0.60 14.36 -11.31
N ASN A 84 0.21 14.37 -12.36
CA ASN A 84 -0.01 13.50 -13.53
C ASN A 84 0.08 12.00 -13.17
N ARG A 85 0.99 11.59 -12.28
CA ARG A 85 1.12 10.17 -11.90
C ARG A 85 -0.04 9.73 -11.01
N THR A 86 -0.35 10.48 -9.96
CA THR A 86 -1.38 10.09 -8.97
C THR A 86 -2.79 10.09 -9.56
N ARG A 87 -3.06 10.94 -10.58
CA ARG A 87 -4.34 10.94 -11.32
C ARG A 87 -4.64 9.60 -12.00
N PHE A 88 -3.63 8.94 -12.55
CA PHE A 88 -3.81 7.65 -13.21
C PHE A 88 -3.52 6.47 -12.26
N ALA A 89 -2.74 6.68 -11.20
CA ALA A 89 -2.39 5.63 -10.22
C ALA A 89 -3.62 4.96 -9.61
N ALA A 90 -4.63 5.71 -9.18
CA ALA A 90 -5.89 5.16 -8.66
C ALA A 90 -7.06 6.15 -8.87
N PRO A 91 -8.31 5.68 -8.92
CA PRO A 91 -9.47 6.56 -9.02
C PRO A 91 -9.70 7.32 -7.70
N GLY A 92 -10.32 8.48 -7.76
CA GLY A 92 -10.51 9.33 -6.58
C GLY A 92 -11.35 8.72 -5.47
N GLN A 93 -12.17 7.72 -5.77
CA GLN A 93 -12.90 6.94 -4.77
C GLN A 93 -11.93 6.21 -3.82
N VAL A 94 -10.78 5.72 -4.30
CA VAL A 94 -9.76 5.08 -3.46
C VAL A 94 -9.16 6.09 -2.49
N TYR A 95 -8.83 7.30 -2.96
CA TYR A 95 -8.23 8.35 -2.13
C TYR A 95 -9.22 9.08 -1.20
N ARG A 96 -10.52 8.77 -1.27
CA ARG A 96 -11.57 9.35 -0.41
C ARG A 96 -12.05 8.40 0.68
N THR A 97 -11.58 7.16 0.65
CA THR A 97 -11.80 6.17 1.69
C THR A 97 -10.46 5.76 2.27
N ALA A 98 -10.48 5.28 3.50
CA ALA A 98 -9.32 4.65 4.10
C ALA A 98 -9.77 3.67 5.18
N ARG A 99 -8.85 2.80 5.58
CA ARG A 99 -8.89 2.19 6.91
C ARG A 99 -7.84 2.84 7.80
N THR A 100 -8.23 3.19 9.01
CA THR A 100 -7.33 3.66 10.08
C THR A 100 -7.47 2.77 11.33
N MET A 101 -6.65 3.01 12.35
CA MET A 101 -6.71 2.29 13.61
C MET A 101 -7.79 2.86 14.55
N GLY A 102 -8.06 4.16 14.45
CA GLY A 102 -9.14 4.85 15.17
C GLY A 102 -8.62 5.92 16.13
N LEU A 103 -9.50 6.47 16.98
CA LEU A 103 -9.17 7.63 17.84
C LEU A 103 -8.53 7.26 19.19
N ASN A 104 -8.53 5.98 19.58
CA ASN A 104 -8.04 5.55 20.89
C ASN A 104 -6.56 5.17 20.82
N LYS A 105 -5.68 6.14 21.08
CA LYS A 105 -4.22 5.94 21.09
C LYS A 105 -3.74 4.79 21.96
N THR A 106 -4.33 4.60 23.15
CA THR A 106 -3.94 3.52 24.06
C THR A 106 -4.25 2.16 23.47
N VAL A 107 -5.34 2.02 22.71
CA VAL A 107 -5.62 0.78 21.99
C VAL A 107 -4.68 0.65 20.80
N ASN A 108 -4.55 1.70 19.99
CA ASN A 108 -3.75 1.69 18.76
C ASN A 108 -2.28 1.32 18.98
N GLU A 109 -1.65 1.79 20.04
CA GLU A 109 -0.26 1.47 20.38
C GLU A 109 -0.03 0.01 20.82
N ASN A 110 -1.10 -0.78 21.01
CA ASN A 110 -1.02 -2.16 21.49
C ASN A 110 -1.34 -3.22 20.42
N TYR A 111 -1.50 -2.83 19.15
CA TYR A 111 -1.66 -3.78 18.05
C TYR A 111 -1.12 -3.25 16.73
N ASN A 112 -0.96 -4.15 15.76
CA ASN A 112 -0.73 -3.78 14.36
C ASN A 112 -2.01 -3.98 13.59
N LEU A 113 -2.40 -2.98 12.79
CA LEU A 113 -3.46 -3.15 11.81
C LEU A 113 -2.90 -4.00 10.67
N THR A 114 -3.39 -5.22 10.51
CA THR A 114 -2.74 -6.26 9.70
C THR A 114 -3.66 -6.80 8.61
N TRP A 115 -3.11 -6.89 7.40
CA TRP A 115 -3.68 -7.65 6.29
C TRP A 115 -2.73 -8.76 5.84
N GLU A 116 -3.25 -9.91 5.45
CA GLU A 116 -2.49 -11.03 4.93
C GLU A 116 -2.98 -11.45 3.54
N PHE A 117 -2.04 -11.56 2.60
CA PHE A 117 -2.32 -11.87 1.20
C PHE A 117 -1.60 -13.16 0.79
N PRO A 118 -2.34 -14.25 0.51
CA PRO A 118 -1.74 -15.50 0.03
C PRO A 118 -1.08 -15.34 -1.34
N VAL A 119 0.20 -15.66 -1.47
CA VAL A 119 0.94 -15.54 -2.73
C VAL A 119 1.86 -16.73 -2.95
N ASP A 120 2.33 -16.91 -4.18
CA ASP A 120 3.31 -17.94 -4.51
C ASP A 120 4.66 -17.68 -3.82
N SER A 121 5.21 -18.70 -3.19
CA SER A 121 6.56 -18.69 -2.62
C SER A 121 7.63 -18.56 -3.72
N SER A 122 8.81 -18.10 -3.34
CA SER A 122 10.00 -17.94 -4.19
C SER A 122 9.88 -16.86 -5.29
N PHE A 123 9.03 -15.87 -5.08
CA PHE A 123 8.89 -14.72 -5.97
C PHE A 123 9.14 -13.41 -5.22
N THR A 124 9.57 -12.41 -5.99
CA THR A 124 9.57 -11.02 -5.55
C THR A 124 8.26 -10.36 -5.97
N TYR A 125 7.70 -9.56 -5.07
CA TYR A 125 6.46 -8.84 -5.28
C TYR A 125 6.72 -7.35 -5.24
N PHE A 126 6.15 -6.63 -6.20
CA PHE A 126 6.05 -5.17 -6.18
C PHE A 126 4.74 -4.79 -5.48
N VAL A 127 4.86 -4.00 -4.41
CA VAL A 127 3.76 -3.56 -3.55
C VAL A 127 3.66 -2.06 -3.63
N ARG A 128 2.50 -1.54 -4.04
CA ARG A 128 2.18 -0.12 -4.05
C ARG A 128 1.15 0.19 -2.99
N LEU A 129 1.50 1.09 -2.08
CA LEU A 129 0.61 1.62 -1.06
C LEU A 129 0.12 3.01 -1.48
N HIS A 130 -1.19 3.21 -1.52
CA HIS A 130 -1.82 4.47 -1.85
C HIS A 130 -2.25 5.20 -0.58
N PHE A 131 -1.91 6.48 -0.50
CA PHE A 131 -2.23 7.34 0.64
C PHE A 131 -2.87 8.65 0.17
N CYS A 132 -3.79 9.16 0.97
CA CYS A 132 -4.31 10.52 0.89
C CYS A 132 -4.85 10.86 2.28
N GLU A 133 -4.24 11.83 2.94
CA GLU A 133 -4.80 12.36 4.18
C GLU A 133 -5.98 13.26 3.83
N PHE A 134 -7.12 13.06 4.47
CA PHE A 134 -8.35 13.82 4.21
C PHE A 134 -9.13 14.13 5.49
N GLN A 135 -8.64 13.68 6.64
CA GLN A 135 -9.29 13.94 7.91
C GLN A 135 -8.96 15.38 8.34
N PRO A 136 -9.97 16.15 8.77
CA PRO A 136 -9.81 17.60 9.02
C PRO A 136 -8.91 17.92 10.22
N LEU A 137 -8.60 16.93 11.07
CA LEU A 137 -7.73 17.07 12.24
C LEU A 137 -6.25 16.81 11.94
N ILE A 138 -5.93 16.24 10.77
CA ILE A 138 -4.56 15.90 10.36
C ILE A 138 -4.16 16.87 9.24
N LEU A 139 -3.42 17.91 9.60
CA LEU A 139 -3.15 19.05 8.72
C LEU A 139 -1.66 19.34 8.58
N GLU A 140 -0.85 18.99 9.57
CA GLU A 140 0.57 19.30 9.63
C GLU A 140 1.44 18.04 9.67
N GLN A 141 2.70 18.20 9.28
CA GLN A 141 3.70 17.15 9.45
C GLN A 141 3.82 16.78 10.94
N GLY A 142 3.94 15.50 11.24
CA GLY A 142 4.01 14.97 12.60
C GLY A 142 2.65 14.72 13.24
N ASP A 143 1.54 15.11 12.60
CA ASP A 143 0.21 14.83 13.16
C ASP A 143 -0.08 13.34 13.21
N ARG A 144 0.21 12.63 12.12
CA ARG A 144 0.02 11.18 12.02
C ARG A 144 1.29 10.54 11.45
N VAL A 145 2.09 9.99 12.35
CA VAL A 145 3.29 9.23 12.01
C VAL A 145 3.11 7.77 12.39
N PHE A 146 3.43 6.86 11.47
CA PHE A 146 3.32 5.42 11.68
C PHE A 146 4.47 4.67 11.01
N GLU A 147 4.56 3.38 11.31
CA GLU A 147 5.50 2.42 10.75
C GLU A 147 4.73 1.47 9.83
N ILE A 148 5.41 1.03 8.78
CA ILE A 148 4.90 0.06 7.82
C ILE A 148 5.82 -1.15 7.85
N TYR A 149 5.23 -2.32 8.06
CA TYR A 149 5.93 -3.58 7.97
C TYR A 149 5.36 -4.41 6.82
N MET A 150 6.25 -5.11 6.12
CA MET A 150 5.90 -6.05 5.07
C MET A 150 6.63 -7.37 5.31
N ALA A 151 5.90 -8.48 5.34
CA ALA A 151 6.45 -9.80 5.68
C ALA A 151 7.30 -9.75 6.98
N ASN A 152 6.75 -9.11 8.02
CA ASN A 152 7.36 -8.91 9.35
C ASN A 152 8.69 -8.13 9.35
N GLN A 153 9.00 -7.41 8.27
CA GLN A 153 10.19 -6.57 8.16
C GLN A 153 9.79 -5.10 7.99
N THR A 154 10.55 -4.19 8.59
CA THR A 154 10.29 -2.75 8.45
C THR A 154 10.50 -2.32 7.00
N ALA A 155 9.42 -1.85 6.37
CA ALA A 155 9.43 -1.26 5.03
C ALA A 155 9.58 0.26 5.10
N GLU A 156 8.97 0.88 6.10
CA GLU A 156 9.04 2.33 6.37
C GLU A 156 8.96 2.55 7.88
N ASN A 157 9.90 3.32 8.44
CA ASN A 157 9.96 3.58 9.89
C ASN A 157 9.29 4.90 10.27
N HIS A 158 9.05 5.78 9.29
CA HIS A 158 8.54 7.12 9.53
C HIS A 158 7.62 7.54 8.39
N ALA A 159 6.47 6.88 8.33
CA ALA A 159 5.42 7.21 7.38
C ALA A 159 4.62 8.42 7.86
N ASP A 160 4.65 9.50 7.08
CA ASP A 160 3.86 10.71 7.29
C ASP A 160 3.29 11.17 5.94
N VAL A 161 1.98 11.06 5.79
CA VAL A 161 1.29 11.34 4.52
C VAL A 161 1.28 12.84 4.20
N ILE A 162 1.17 13.72 5.20
CA ILE A 162 1.20 15.18 4.99
C ILE A 162 2.58 15.59 4.50
N TRP A 163 3.64 15.06 5.12
CA TRP A 163 5.02 15.28 4.67
C TRP A 163 5.25 14.81 3.24
N TRP A 164 4.78 13.60 2.92
CA TRP A 164 4.98 13.00 1.60
C TRP A 164 4.23 13.69 0.47
N ALA A 165 2.99 14.10 0.73
CA ALA A 165 2.11 14.67 -0.28
C ALA A 165 2.20 16.20 -0.36
N GLY A 166 2.69 16.84 0.72
CA GLY A 166 2.74 18.30 0.85
C GLY A 166 1.43 18.91 1.34
N GLY A 167 0.49 18.11 1.86
CA GLY A 167 -0.76 18.62 2.43
C GLY A 167 -1.93 17.64 2.42
N ASN A 168 -3.03 18.07 3.05
CA ASN A 168 -4.30 17.36 3.11
C ASN A 168 -5.03 17.41 1.75
N GLY A 169 -5.70 16.33 1.37
CA GLY A 169 -6.40 16.19 0.09
C GLY A 169 -5.47 15.98 -1.11
N ILE A 170 -4.19 15.69 -0.88
CA ILE A 170 -3.20 15.45 -1.93
C ILE A 170 -2.85 13.95 -1.94
N PRO A 171 -3.24 13.21 -2.99
CA PRO A 171 -2.87 11.80 -3.12
C PRO A 171 -1.38 11.59 -3.34
N VAL A 172 -0.83 10.54 -2.73
CA VAL A 172 0.54 10.04 -2.93
C VAL A 172 0.54 8.51 -2.93
N PHE A 173 1.58 7.89 -3.47
CA PHE A 173 1.81 6.46 -3.31
C PHE A 173 3.28 6.18 -3.00
N ARG A 174 3.53 5.00 -2.43
CA ARG A 174 4.86 4.49 -2.09
C ARG A 174 4.99 3.07 -2.59
N ASP A 175 6.11 2.80 -3.24
CA ASP A 175 6.39 1.54 -3.90
C ASP A 175 7.51 0.78 -3.19
N TYR A 176 7.30 -0.51 -3.00
CA TYR A 176 8.21 -1.41 -2.30
C TYR A 176 8.37 -2.70 -3.09
N ALA A 177 9.50 -3.38 -2.91
CA ALA A 177 9.69 -4.76 -3.31
C ALA A 177 9.83 -5.64 -2.07
N VAL A 178 9.20 -6.81 -2.09
CA VAL A 178 9.30 -7.80 -1.01
C VAL A 178 9.55 -9.18 -1.59
N LEU A 179 10.53 -9.91 -1.05
CA LEU A 179 10.81 -11.29 -1.44
C LEU A 179 10.08 -12.22 -0.47
N ILE A 180 9.23 -13.08 -1.02
CA ILE A 180 8.68 -14.21 -0.27
C ILE A 180 9.54 -15.42 -0.59
N GLY A 181 10.51 -15.71 0.27
CA GLY A 181 11.44 -16.83 0.11
C GLY A 181 10.76 -18.19 0.27
N ALA A 182 11.42 -19.27 -0.12
CA ALA A 182 10.90 -20.62 0.12
C ALA A 182 10.90 -20.96 1.61
N LYS A 183 9.81 -21.55 2.11
CA LYS A 183 9.72 -22.08 3.47
C LYS A 183 9.41 -23.59 3.41
N GLY A 184 10.45 -24.41 3.45
CA GLY A 184 10.32 -25.85 3.26
C GLY A 184 9.68 -26.18 1.91
N SER A 185 8.58 -26.94 1.93
CA SER A 185 7.78 -27.30 0.74
C SER A 185 6.54 -26.41 0.55
N GLU A 186 6.36 -25.35 1.33
CA GLU A 186 5.21 -24.44 1.23
C GLU A 186 5.27 -23.67 -0.10
N LYS A 187 4.33 -23.97 -0.99
CA LYS A 187 4.21 -23.29 -2.30
C LYS A 187 3.49 -21.94 -2.22
N VAL A 188 2.68 -21.75 -1.19
CA VAL A 188 1.93 -20.52 -0.93
C VAL A 188 2.27 -20.04 0.47
N GLN A 189 2.53 -18.74 0.60
CA GLN A 189 2.79 -18.05 1.86
C GLN A 189 2.08 -16.70 1.84
N ASN A 190 1.86 -16.11 3.02
CA ASN A 190 1.22 -14.80 3.10
C ASN A 190 2.25 -13.67 3.06
N ILE A 191 1.99 -12.64 2.25
CA ILE A 191 2.57 -11.31 2.48
C ILE A 191 1.73 -10.66 3.58
N SER A 192 2.32 -10.45 4.76
CA SER A 192 1.71 -9.56 5.77
C SER A 192 2.00 -8.10 5.39
N ILE A 193 0.99 -7.25 5.47
CA ILE A 193 1.12 -5.79 5.43
C ILE A 193 0.58 -5.27 6.76
N GLU A 194 1.41 -4.58 7.51
CA GLU A 194 1.09 -4.16 8.87
C GLU A 194 1.40 -2.68 9.07
N LEU A 195 0.49 -2.00 9.76
CA LEU A 195 0.66 -0.61 10.17
C LEU A 195 0.64 -0.51 11.69
N HIS A 196 1.60 0.21 12.24
CA HIS A 196 1.70 0.46 13.67
C HIS A 196 1.94 1.96 13.91
N PRO A 197 1.24 2.63 14.83
CA PRO A 197 1.44 4.05 15.03
C PRO A 197 2.77 4.30 15.73
N GLN A 198 3.40 5.44 15.48
CA GLN A 198 4.44 5.90 16.40
C GLN A 198 3.78 6.25 17.74
N SER A 199 4.53 6.09 18.83
CA SER A 199 4.06 6.47 20.18
C SER A 199 3.68 7.96 20.25
N GLU A 200 2.78 8.31 21.17
CA GLU A 200 2.33 9.70 21.44
C GLU A 200 3.44 10.72 21.73
N ARG A 201 4.68 10.26 21.99
CA ARG A 201 5.86 11.12 22.15
C ARG A 201 6.43 11.64 20.83
N LYS A 202 6.03 11.04 19.70
CA LYS A 202 6.56 11.29 18.35
C LYS A 202 5.49 11.71 17.34
N THR A 203 4.21 11.63 17.69
CA THR A 203 3.07 11.96 16.81
C THR A 203 1.94 12.58 17.62
N SER A 204 1.21 13.53 17.04
CA SER A 204 0.02 14.14 17.69
C SER A 204 -1.12 13.12 17.85
N TYR A 205 -1.27 12.23 16.86
CA TYR A 205 -2.27 11.18 16.80
C TYR A 205 -1.57 9.84 16.58
N SER A 206 -1.57 8.97 17.61
CA SER A 206 -1.09 7.58 17.48
C SER A 206 -2.12 6.77 16.68
N ASP A 207 -2.07 6.89 15.36
CA ASP A 207 -2.95 6.25 14.40
C ASP A 207 -2.17 5.98 13.09
N ALA A 208 -2.72 5.13 12.23
CA ALA A 208 -2.16 4.85 10.91
C ALA A 208 -3.27 4.92 9.86
N ILE A 209 -2.91 5.12 8.59
CA ILE A 209 -3.87 5.27 7.50
C ILE A 209 -3.39 4.55 6.24
N LEU A 210 -4.31 3.88 5.53
CA LEU A 210 -4.07 3.38 4.17
C LEU A 210 -5.35 3.51 3.35
N ASN A 211 -5.22 4.00 2.11
CA ASN A 211 -6.35 4.29 1.22
C ASN A 211 -6.52 3.22 0.13
N GLY A 212 -5.41 2.69 -0.37
CA GLY A 212 -5.42 1.63 -1.40
C GLY A 212 -4.14 0.81 -1.37
N LEU A 213 -4.19 -0.36 -1.98
CA LEU A 213 -3.07 -1.30 -2.06
C LEU A 213 -3.10 -2.01 -3.41
N GLU A 214 -1.95 -2.13 -4.07
CA GLU A 214 -1.76 -3.02 -5.21
C GLU A 214 -0.56 -3.95 -4.94
N ILE A 215 -0.70 -5.23 -5.29
CA ILE A 215 0.37 -6.24 -5.19
C ILE A 215 0.53 -6.90 -6.56
N PHE A 216 1.76 -6.92 -7.05
CA PHE A 216 2.12 -7.53 -8.33
C PHE A 216 3.25 -8.54 -8.13
N LYS A 217 3.14 -9.71 -8.74
CA LYS A 217 4.26 -10.65 -8.83
C LYS A 217 5.21 -10.22 -9.95
N LEU A 218 6.51 -10.22 -9.66
CA LEU A 218 7.56 -9.90 -10.63
C LEU A 218 8.04 -11.17 -11.34
N SER A 219 8.24 -11.09 -12.65
CA SER A 219 8.82 -12.19 -13.43
C SER A 219 10.25 -12.48 -13.02
N VAL A 220 10.59 -13.77 -12.95
CA VAL A 220 11.96 -14.26 -12.79
C VAL A 220 12.38 -14.92 -14.10
N SER A 221 13.37 -14.36 -14.80
CA SER A 221 13.83 -14.85 -16.11
C SER A 221 12.68 -15.10 -17.10
N ASP A 222 11.83 -14.09 -17.29
CA ASP A 222 10.61 -14.10 -18.12
C ASP A 222 9.51 -15.10 -17.69
N ASN A 223 9.62 -15.71 -16.52
CA ASN A 223 8.60 -16.61 -15.99
C ASN A 223 7.79 -15.98 -14.84
N LEU A 224 6.45 -16.03 -14.98
CA LEU A 224 5.46 -15.65 -13.95
C LEU A 224 4.65 -16.86 -13.44
N ALA A 225 4.77 -18.02 -14.10
CA ALA A 225 4.07 -19.22 -13.69
C ALA A 225 4.71 -19.79 -12.43
N SER A 226 3.93 -19.94 -11.36
CA SER A 226 4.30 -20.86 -10.30
C SER A 226 4.18 -22.30 -10.83
N THR A 227 4.97 -23.23 -10.30
CA THR A 227 4.97 -24.66 -10.70
C THR A 227 3.72 -25.39 -10.21
N LEU A 228 2.55 -24.89 -10.63
CA LEU A 228 1.21 -25.39 -10.36
C LEU A 228 0.50 -25.72 -11.68
N LYS A 229 0.87 -26.85 -12.27
CA LYS A 229 -0.08 -27.74 -12.96
C LYS A 229 0.23 -29.18 -12.61
N GLN A 230 -0.29 -29.64 -11.47
CA GLN A 230 -0.83 -30.98 -11.22
C GLN A 230 -1.47 -31.03 -9.84
#